data_AF-A0A7J4MRV0-F1
#
_entry.id   AF-A0A7J4MRV0-F1
#
_cell.length_a   1.000
_cell.length_b   1.000
_cell.length_c   1.000
_cell.angle_alpha   90.00
_cell.angle_beta   90.00
_cell.angle_gamma   90.00
#
_symmetry.space_group_name_H-M   'P 1'
#
loop_
_entity.id
_entity.type
_entity.pdbx_description
1 polymer ?
#
loop_
_entity_poly.entity_id
_entity_poly.type
_entity_poly.pdbx_seq_one_letter_code
_entity_poly.pdbx_strand_id
1 'polypeptide(L)'
;MEQYYLPKELGLENLRFCIDNYPAEFLYIRSKYSMGGKIKVGEKLEGNKLDFRKSESGLDILINSDKVFHFSLRNPVDFFLEYERILNTEDGIGRKIILDPSVDLDPYDPNLPEPNRSFLRTLLDNNMMEITFPGRVNLKFHSLKEPKGKYWVIDKHN
;
A
#
# COMPACT_ATOMS: atom_id res chain seq x y z
N MET A 1 12.38 -7.33 -0.32
CA MET A 1 11.00 -6.85 -0.06
C MET A 1 10.40 -6.67 -1.43
N GLU A 2 9.31 -7.37 -1.75
CA GLU A 2 8.68 -7.28 -3.07
C GLU A 2 7.83 -6.02 -3.14
N GLN A 3 8.27 -5.02 -3.91
CA GLN A 3 7.68 -3.69 -3.92
C GLN A 3 7.45 -3.20 -5.35
N TYR A 4 6.26 -2.66 -5.59
CA TYR A 4 5.82 -2.11 -6.87
C TYR A 4 5.56 -0.61 -6.75
N TYR A 5 6.16 0.16 -7.65
CA TYR A 5 5.98 1.61 -7.70
C TYR A 5 4.73 1.97 -8.48
N LEU A 6 3.93 2.88 -7.92
CA LEU A 6 2.76 3.46 -8.57
C LEU A 6 3.10 4.90 -9.04
N PRO A 7 2.63 5.36 -10.22
CA PRO A 7 2.81 6.74 -10.67
C PRO A 7 2.24 7.73 -9.65
N LYS A 8 2.98 8.81 -9.38
CA LYS A 8 2.58 9.82 -8.38
C LYS A 8 1.34 10.58 -8.82
N GLU A 9 1.21 10.78 -10.13
CA GLU A 9 0.10 11.46 -10.79
C GLU A 9 -1.22 10.71 -10.56
N LEU A 10 -1.14 9.38 -10.36
CA LEU A 10 -2.28 8.49 -10.11
C LEU A 10 -2.36 8.07 -8.65
N GLY A 11 -1.62 8.70 -7.73
CA GLY A 11 -1.51 8.25 -6.34
C GLY A 11 -2.86 8.16 -5.62
N LEU A 12 -3.65 9.24 -5.65
CA LEU A 12 -4.97 9.27 -5.02
C LEU A 12 -5.99 8.36 -5.74
N GLU A 13 -5.85 8.21 -7.05
CA GLU A 13 -6.70 7.30 -7.83
C GLU A 13 -6.42 5.84 -7.44
N ASN A 14 -5.15 5.45 -7.33
CA ASN A 14 -4.76 4.13 -6.84
C ASN A 14 -5.23 3.88 -5.40
N LEU A 15 -5.10 4.88 -4.51
CA LEU A 15 -5.64 4.79 -3.15
C LEU A 15 -7.16 4.53 -3.15
N ARG A 16 -7.90 5.25 -4.01
CA ARG A 16 -9.34 5.07 -4.17
C ARG A 16 -9.68 3.66 -4.61
N PHE A 17 -9.00 3.15 -5.65
CA PHE A 17 -9.28 1.78 -6.12
C PHE A 17 -8.93 0.72 -5.10
N CYS A 18 -7.86 0.88 -4.32
CA CYS A 18 -7.58 -0.04 -3.22
C CYS A 18 -8.74 -0.08 -2.22
N ILE A 19 -9.19 1.07 -1.74
CA ILE A 19 -10.24 1.17 -0.72
C ILE A 19 -11.59 0.67 -1.24
N ASP A 20 -11.93 0.97 -2.49
CA ASP A 20 -13.24 0.63 -3.05
C ASP A 20 -13.36 -0.87 -3.43
N ASN A 21 -12.24 -1.53 -3.76
CA ASN A 21 -12.26 -2.89 -4.32
C ASN A 21 -11.68 -3.97 -3.39
N TYR A 22 -10.93 -3.59 -2.35
CA TYR A 22 -10.27 -4.53 -1.46
C TYR A 22 -10.62 -4.21 0.01
N PRO A 23 -11.04 -5.21 0.80
CA PRO A 23 -11.36 -4.99 2.20
C PRO A 23 -10.08 -4.67 2.98
N ALA A 24 -9.98 -3.45 3.53
CA ALA A 24 -8.84 -3.07 4.35
C ALA A 24 -8.94 -3.72 5.74
N GLU A 25 -7.84 -4.27 6.24
CA GLU A 25 -7.74 -4.90 7.57
C GLU A 25 -7.23 -3.92 8.64
N PHE A 26 -6.31 -3.04 8.27
CA PHE A 26 -5.62 -2.18 9.23
C PHE A 26 -5.16 -0.87 8.60
N LEU A 27 -5.33 0.24 9.32
CA LEU A 27 -4.75 1.54 9.00
C LEU A 27 -3.66 1.87 10.03
N TYR A 28 -2.45 2.13 9.53
CA TYR A 28 -1.32 2.51 10.37
C TYR A 28 -0.68 3.81 9.89
N ILE A 29 -0.62 4.81 10.77
CA ILE A 29 0.03 6.10 10.51
C ILE A 29 1.02 6.41 11.62
N ARG A 30 2.27 6.70 11.23
CA ARG A 30 3.37 7.02 12.16
C ARG A 30 4.28 8.10 11.58
N SER A 31 5.09 8.74 12.42
CA SER A 31 6.15 9.63 11.95
C SER A 31 7.19 8.90 11.08
N LYS A 32 7.67 9.56 10.02
CA LYS A 32 8.73 9.10 9.11
C LYS A 32 10.01 8.79 9.91
N TYR A 33 10.75 7.75 9.50
CA TYR A 33 11.96 7.20 10.16
C TYR A 33 11.78 6.51 11.50
N SER A 34 10.56 6.45 12.03
CA SER A 34 10.32 5.81 13.30
C SER A 34 10.00 4.32 13.13
N MET A 35 11.01 3.45 12.98
CA MET A 35 10.78 2.01 13.08
C MET A 35 10.35 1.70 14.53
N GLY A 36 9.03 1.69 14.76
CA GLY A 36 8.44 1.56 16.10
C GLY A 36 8.31 2.88 16.90
N GLY A 37 8.35 4.07 16.28
CA GLY A 37 8.14 5.30 17.06
C GLY A 37 6.68 5.71 17.19
N LYS A 38 6.43 7.01 17.47
CA LYS A 38 5.13 7.51 17.89
C LYS A 38 4.04 7.23 16.85
N ILE A 39 3.24 6.22 17.15
CA ILE A 39 2.01 5.88 16.44
C ILE A 39 1.08 7.08 16.56
N LYS A 40 0.53 7.53 15.43
CA LYS A 40 -0.50 8.56 15.38
C LYS A 40 -1.87 7.94 15.14
N VAL A 41 -1.93 6.88 14.35
CA VAL A 41 -3.13 6.07 14.10
C VAL A 41 -2.72 4.60 14.00
N GLY A 42 -3.48 3.71 14.63
CA GLY A 42 -3.27 2.27 14.58
C GLY A 42 -4.59 1.55 14.78
N GLU A 43 -5.40 1.49 13.73
CA GLU A 43 -6.81 1.10 13.80
C GLU A 43 -7.06 -0.19 13.02
N LYS A 44 -7.76 -1.14 13.67
CA LYS A 44 -8.32 -2.30 13.00
C LYS A 44 -9.57 -1.90 12.25
N LEU A 45 -9.70 -2.37 11.02
CA LEU A 45 -10.77 -1.98 10.11
C LEU A 45 -11.84 -3.07 9.92
N GLU A 46 -11.76 -4.18 10.66
CA GLU A 46 -12.82 -5.19 10.69
C GLU A 46 -14.18 -4.55 11.04
N GLY A 47 -15.11 -4.59 10.08
CA GLY A 47 -16.45 -3.99 10.22
C GLY A 47 -16.49 -2.46 10.10
N ASN A 48 -15.36 -1.79 9.86
CA ASN A 48 -15.27 -0.34 9.72
C ASN A 48 -14.96 0.06 8.27
N LYS A 49 -15.59 1.14 7.79
CA LYS A 49 -15.33 1.67 6.45
C LYS A 49 -14.19 2.68 6.50
N LEU A 50 -13.06 2.35 5.87
CA LEU A 50 -12.00 3.30 5.57
C LEU A 50 -12.40 4.17 4.37
N ASP A 51 -12.14 5.48 4.45
CA ASP A 51 -12.35 6.41 3.35
C ASP A 51 -11.33 7.57 3.43
N PHE A 52 -11.31 8.42 2.41
CA PHE A 52 -10.54 9.65 2.43
C PHE A 52 -11.27 10.77 1.69
N ARG A 53 -10.95 12.01 2.05
CA ARG A 53 -11.42 13.20 1.35
C ARG A 53 -10.27 14.14 1.05
N LYS A 54 -10.06 14.43 -0.23
CA LYS A 54 -9.14 15.49 -0.68
C LYS A 54 -9.88 16.83 -0.68
N SER A 55 -9.26 17.86 -0.10
CA SER A 55 -9.71 19.25 -0.18
C SER A 55 -8.52 20.18 -0.46
N GLU A 56 -8.74 21.49 -0.52
CA GLU A 56 -7.65 22.47 -0.61
C GLU A 56 -6.70 22.41 0.60
N SER A 57 -7.25 22.10 1.79
CA SER A 57 -6.46 22.01 3.03
C SER A 57 -5.55 20.80 3.10
N GLY A 58 -5.79 19.77 2.27
CA GLY A 58 -5.03 18.53 2.30
C GLY A 58 -5.89 17.29 2.10
N LEU A 59 -5.51 16.19 2.75
CA LEU A 59 -6.14 14.88 2.69
C LEU A 59 -6.58 14.44 4.09
N ASP A 60 -7.88 14.37 4.29
CA ASP A 60 -8.48 13.77 5.47
C ASP A 60 -8.58 12.26 5.27
N ILE A 61 -8.14 11.49 6.27
CA ILE A 61 -8.41 10.05 6.38
C ILE A 61 -9.59 9.85 7.32
N LEU A 62 -10.55 9.03 6.91
CA LEU A 62 -11.82 8.84 7.58
C LEU A 62 -12.03 7.37 7.93
N ILE A 63 -12.59 7.09 9.11
CA ILE A 63 -13.12 5.77 9.48
C ILE A 63 -14.58 5.97 9.86
N ASN A 64 -15.50 5.26 9.20
CA ASN A 64 -16.96 5.44 9.40
C ASN A 64 -17.41 6.91 9.27
N SER A 65 -16.80 7.64 8.32
CA SER A 65 -16.97 9.09 8.10
C SER A 65 -16.36 10.02 9.16
N ASP A 66 -15.85 9.49 10.27
CA ASP A 66 -15.13 10.29 11.27
C ASP A 66 -13.68 10.52 10.84
N LYS A 67 -13.24 11.78 10.92
CA LYS A 67 -11.86 12.15 10.58
C LYS A 67 -10.90 11.67 11.66
N VAL A 68 -10.02 10.75 11.31
CA VAL A 68 -9.00 10.18 12.21
C VAL A 68 -7.61 10.80 11.99
N PHE A 69 -7.34 11.32 10.79
CA PHE A 69 -6.06 11.96 10.50
C PHE A 69 -6.19 12.99 9.38
N HIS A 70 -5.29 13.98 9.37
CA HIS A 70 -5.19 14.98 8.30
C HIS A 70 -3.74 15.16 7.86
N PHE A 71 -3.50 15.02 6.55
CA PHE A 71 -2.25 15.40 5.88
C PHE A 71 -2.45 16.74 5.18
N SER A 72 -1.57 17.71 5.39
CA SER A 72 -1.64 19.02 4.70
C SER A 72 -1.34 18.92 3.20
N LEU A 73 -0.68 17.85 2.75
CA LEU A 73 -0.29 17.59 1.36
C LEU A 73 0.40 18.76 0.65
N ARG A 74 1.69 18.94 0.92
CA ARG A 74 2.50 19.96 0.21
C ARG A 74 2.99 19.52 -1.17
N ASN A 75 2.97 18.22 -1.47
CA ASN A 75 3.53 17.63 -2.68
C ASN A 75 2.59 16.55 -3.25
N PRO A 76 2.76 16.17 -4.54
CA PRO A 76 2.10 15.01 -5.13
C PRO A 76 2.31 13.74 -4.28
N VAL A 77 1.27 12.92 -4.17
CA VAL A 77 1.26 11.74 -3.31
C VAL A 77 1.83 10.56 -4.09
N ASP A 78 2.95 10.02 -3.60
CA ASP A 78 3.51 8.79 -4.14
C ASP A 78 3.02 7.59 -3.35
N PHE A 79 2.61 6.54 -4.05
CA PHE A 79 2.29 5.26 -3.42
C PHE A 79 3.20 4.16 -3.95
N PHE A 80 3.37 3.15 -3.12
CA PHE A 80 3.92 1.87 -3.51
C PHE A 80 3.14 0.76 -2.84
N LEU A 81 3.08 -0.39 -3.51
CA LEU A 81 2.45 -1.59 -3.00
C LEU A 81 3.54 -2.60 -2.66
N GLU A 82 3.50 -3.16 -1.45
CA GLU A 82 4.33 -4.31 -1.08
C GLU A 82 3.46 -5.56 -0.97
N TYR A 83 3.97 -6.68 -1.46
CA TYR A 83 3.41 -7.99 -1.15
C TYR A 83 4.22 -8.67 -0.05
N GLU A 84 3.49 -9.26 0.90
CA GLU A 84 4.03 -10.28 1.78
C GLU A 84 3.67 -11.65 1.24
N ARG A 85 4.70 -12.38 0.85
CA ARG A 85 4.62 -13.79 0.50
C ARG A 85 5.32 -14.62 1.55
N ILE A 86 4.73 -15.76 1.87
CA ILE A 86 5.26 -16.71 2.85
C ILE A 86 5.54 -18.02 2.12
N LEU A 87 6.81 -18.43 2.13
CA LEU A 87 7.20 -19.76 1.70
C LEU A 87 7.03 -20.72 2.87
N ASN A 88 6.14 -21.70 2.70
CA ASN A 88 6.05 -22.83 3.63
C ASN A 88 7.21 -23.76 3.34
N THR A 89 7.92 -24.16 4.39
CA THR A 89 9.08 -25.03 4.28
C THR A 89 8.81 -26.35 5.00
N GLU A 90 9.63 -27.37 4.73
CA GLU A 90 9.42 -28.74 5.21
C GLU A 90 9.39 -28.85 6.74
N ASP A 91 10.03 -27.90 7.46
CA ASP A 91 10.02 -27.82 8.93
C ASP A 91 8.72 -27.20 9.50
N GLY A 92 7.75 -26.86 8.64
CA GLY A 92 6.49 -26.23 9.01
C GLY A 92 6.60 -24.74 9.33
N ILE A 93 7.78 -24.13 9.19
CA ILE A 93 8.00 -22.71 9.46
C ILE A 93 7.73 -21.90 8.19
N GLY A 94 6.76 -20.98 8.27
CA GLY A 94 6.54 -19.99 7.21
C GLY A 94 7.66 -18.95 7.20
N ARG A 95 8.36 -18.80 6.07
CA ARG A 95 9.45 -17.81 5.91
C ARG A 95 9.03 -16.72 4.92
N LYS A 96 9.16 -15.45 5.31
CA LYS A 96 8.85 -14.31 4.41
C LYS A 96 9.84 -14.27 3.24
N ILE A 97 9.31 -14.16 2.03
CA ILE A 97 10.12 -13.99 0.83
C ILE A 97 10.59 -12.53 0.74
N ILE A 98 11.89 -12.34 0.55
CA ILE A 98 12.51 -11.03 0.37
C ILE A 98 13.14 -11.01 -1.02
N LEU A 99 12.46 -10.37 -1.97
CA LEU A 99 13.00 -10.18 -3.32
C LEU A 99 13.86 -8.91 -3.40
N ASP A 100 14.84 -8.92 -4.30
CA ASP A 100 15.65 -7.75 -4.61
C ASP A 100 14.80 -6.74 -5.39
N PRO A 101 14.60 -5.50 -4.89
CA PRO A 101 13.85 -4.48 -5.62
C PRO A 101 14.58 -3.95 -6.88
N SER A 102 15.84 -4.35 -7.10
CA SER A 102 16.63 -3.98 -8.27
C SER A 102 16.35 -4.84 -9.51
N VAL A 103 15.70 -5.99 -9.33
CA VAL A 103 15.27 -6.86 -10.44
C VAL A 103 13.87 -6.47 -10.93
N ASP A 104 13.59 -6.78 -12.19
CA ASP A 104 12.25 -6.60 -12.77
C ASP A 104 11.31 -7.66 -12.17
N LEU A 105 10.47 -7.24 -11.23
CA LEU A 105 9.54 -8.12 -10.53
C LEU A 105 8.23 -8.24 -11.33
N ASP A 106 7.82 -9.48 -11.60
CA ASP A 106 6.47 -9.78 -12.07
C ASP A 106 5.56 -10.04 -10.86
N PRO A 107 4.52 -9.22 -10.61
CA PRO A 107 3.55 -9.51 -9.55
C PRO A 107 2.89 -10.87 -9.71
N TYR A 108 2.81 -11.42 -10.91
CA TYR A 108 2.14 -12.70 -11.21
C TYR A 108 3.11 -13.85 -11.49
N ASP A 109 4.38 -13.75 -11.06
CA ASP A 109 5.35 -14.84 -11.22
C ASP A 109 4.79 -16.17 -10.67
N PRO A 110 4.56 -17.19 -11.52
CA PRO A 110 3.96 -18.45 -11.09
C PRO A 110 4.88 -19.29 -10.20
N ASN A 111 6.16 -18.93 -10.09
CA ASN A 111 7.12 -19.60 -9.21
C ASN A 111 7.07 -19.08 -7.77
N LEU A 112 6.32 -18.00 -7.52
CA LEU A 112 6.15 -17.43 -6.20
C LEU A 112 4.79 -17.82 -5.61
N PRO A 113 4.72 -18.13 -4.30
CA PRO A 113 3.44 -18.39 -3.64
C PRO A 113 2.58 -17.13 -3.64
N GLU A 114 1.25 -17.27 -3.68
CA GLU A 114 0.33 -16.13 -3.65
C GLU A 114 0.60 -15.19 -2.45
N PRO A 115 0.44 -13.86 -2.63
CA PRO A 115 0.55 -12.92 -1.52
C PRO A 115 -0.43 -13.27 -0.41
N ASN A 116 0.08 -13.38 0.81
CA ASN A 116 -0.71 -13.51 2.02
C ASN A 116 -1.37 -12.18 2.40
N ARG A 117 -0.62 -11.07 2.20
CA ARG A 117 -1.07 -9.70 2.46
C ARG A 117 -0.47 -8.72 1.46
N SER A 118 -1.17 -7.61 1.28
CA SER A 118 -0.71 -6.45 0.51
C SER A 118 -0.67 -5.21 1.39
N PHE A 119 0.34 -4.37 1.21
CA PHE A 119 0.51 -3.13 1.97
C PHE A 119 0.61 -1.94 1.00
N LEU A 120 -0.43 -1.09 0.98
CA LEU A 120 -0.36 0.17 0.26
C LEU A 120 0.28 1.21 1.17
N ARG A 121 1.39 1.80 0.73
CA ARG A 121 2.19 2.72 1.55
C ARG A 121 2.48 4.03 0.83
N THR A 122 2.58 5.10 1.61
CA THR A 122 3.00 6.43 1.15
C THR A 122 3.72 7.19 2.25
N LEU A 123 4.54 8.16 1.85
CA LEU A 123 5.20 9.10 2.73
C LEU A 123 4.63 10.50 2.54
N LEU A 124 3.84 10.97 3.51
CA LEU A 124 3.13 12.25 3.46
C LEU A 124 3.44 13.11 4.67
N ASP A 125 3.89 14.35 4.44
CA ASP A 125 4.11 15.37 5.48
C ASP A 125 4.92 14.85 6.68
N ASN A 126 6.01 14.13 6.41
CA ASN A 126 6.85 13.45 7.41
C ASN A 126 6.15 12.34 8.21
N ASN A 127 5.13 11.71 7.63
CA ASN A 127 4.49 10.52 8.16
C ASN A 127 4.56 9.39 7.13
N MET A 128 4.60 8.16 7.60
CA MET A 128 4.30 6.97 6.80
C MET A 128 2.84 6.61 7.05
N MET A 129 2.06 6.46 5.98
CA MET A 129 0.77 5.81 6.01
C MET A 129 0.91 4.42 5.38
N GLU A 130 0.32 3.43 6.01
CA GLU A 130 0.23 2.05 5.54
C GLU A 130 -1.22 1.58 5.71
N ILE A 131 -1.77 0.97 4.67
CA ILE A 131 -3.04 0.26 4.70
C ILE A 131 -2.75 -1.19 4.36
N THR A 132 -3.20 -2.09 5.24
CA THR A 132 -3.05 -3.54 5.06
C THR A 132 -4.32 -4.11 4.44
N PHE A 133 -4.16 -4.97 3.44
CA PHE A 133 -5.22 -5.73 2.79
C PHE A 133 -4.91 -7.23 2.88
N PRO A 134 -5.92 -8.10 3.06
CA PRO A 134 -5.74 -9.53 2.97
C PRO A 134 -5.46 -9.93 1.52
N GLY A 135 -4.54 -10.87 1.34
CA GLY A 135 -4.21 -11.40 0.02
C GLY A 135 -3.58 -10.37 -0.91
N ARG A 136 -3.83 -10.56 -2.20
CA ARG A 136 -3.29 -9.77 -3.31
C ARG A 136 -4.21 -8.61 -3.68
N VAL A 137 -3.66 -7.41 -3.71
CA VAL A 137 -4.23 -6.27 -4.45
C VAL A 137 -3.71 -6.32 -5.88
N ASN A 138 -4.57 -6.57 -6.86
CA ASN A 138 -4.12 -6.78 -8.24
C ASN A 138 -3.53 -5.53 -8.88
N LEU A 139 -2.50 -5.75 -9.70
CA LEU A 139 -1.76 -4.74 -10.42
C LEU A 139 -1.84 -4.96 -11.92
N LYS A 140 -1.89 -3.89 -12.70
CA LYS A 140 -1.66 -3.95 -14.14
C LYS A 140 -0.48 -3.07 -14.52
N PHE A 141 0.24 -3.49 -15.56
CA PHE A 141 1.32 -2.71 -16.12
C PHE A 141 0.79 -1.36 -16.60
N HIS A 142 1.48 -0.28 -16.27
CA HIS A 142 1.14 1.07 -16.71
C HIS A 142 2.17 1.60 -17.70
N SER A 143 3.43 1.72 -17.28
CA SER A 143 4.49 2.29 -18.10
C SER A 143 5.87 1.89 -17.61
N LEU A 144 6.90 2.14 -18.42
CA LEU A 144 8.29 2.03 -17.99
C LEU A 144 8.67 3.23 -17.13
N LYS A 145 9.53 3.00 -16.13
CA LYS A 145 10.08 4.03 -15.24
C LYS A 145 11.54 4.29 -15.62
N GLU A 146 11.86 5.55 -15.93
CA GLU A 146 13.24 5.98 -16.17
C GLU A 146 14.00 6.19 -14.84
N PRO A 147 15.30 5.86 -14.74
CA PRO A 147 16.13 5.20 -15.76
C PRO A 147 15.95 3.67 -15.81
N LYS A 148 15.29 3.06 -14.81
CA LYS A 148 14.97 1.63 -14.76
C LYS A 148 13.70 1.36 -13.93
N GLY A 149 12.98 0.32 -14.34
CA GLY A 149 11.83 -0.25 -13.62
C GLY A 149 10.51 -0.09 -14.35
N LYS A 150 9.43 -0.45 -13.66
CA LYS A 150 8.06 -0.35 -14.16
C LYS A 150 7.20 0.43 -13.17
N TYR A 151 6.28 1.20 -13.73
CA TYR A 151 5.13 1.67 -13.00
C TYR A 151 3.98 0.70 -13.20
N TRP A 152 3.31 0.43 -12.09
CA TRP A 152 2.09 -0.36 -12.04
C TRP A 152 0.94 0.55 -11.62
N VAL A 153 -0.29 0.11 -11.84
CA VAL A 153 -1.48 0.74 -11.26
C VAL A 153 -2.40 -0.34 -10.70
N ILE A 154 -3.24 0.03 -9.74
CA ILE A 154 -4.22 -0.90 -9.17
C ILE A 154 -5.18 -1.32 -10.29
N ASP A 155 -5.31 -2.62 -10.47
CA ASP A 155 -6.26 -3.14 -11.44
C ASP A 155 -7.68 -3.11 -10.86
N LYS A 156 -8.60 -2.59 -11.67
CA LYS A 156 -10.02 -2.56 -11.33
C LYS A 156 -10.58 -3.89 -11.79
N HIS A 157 -10.94 -4.76 -10.87
CA HIS A 157 -11.85 -5.83 -11.23
C HIS A 157 -13.23 -5.20 -11.39
N ASN A 158 -13.76 -5.23 -12.63
CA ASN A 158 -15.18 -4.97 -12.90
C ASN A 158 -16.00 -6.20 -12.56
#